data_AF-A0A235B192-F1
#
_entry.id   AF-A0A235B192-F1
#
_cell.length_a   1.000
_cell.length_b   1.000
_cell.length_c   1.000
_cell.angle_alpha   90.00
_cell.angle_beta   90.00
_cell.angle_gamma   90.00
#
_symmetry.space_group_name_H-M   'P 1'
#
loop_
_entity.id
_entity.type
_entity.pdbx_description
1 polymer ?
#
loop_
_entity_poly.entity_id
_entity_poly.type
_entity_poly.pdbx_seq_one_letter_code
_entity_poly.pdbx_strand_id
1 'polypeptide(L)'
;AFALIIPILAGFIARSIADKPGFAAGLVGGMLAISGGSGFIGGIIAGFLAGYLTQGIKYITRKLPQAIEGLKPTLIYPLLSVSITGLLMVYVFNPPAAWLNHLLLNGLNSLSGSNIMLLGLVIGAMMAIDMGGPFN
;
A
#
# COMPACT_ATOMS: atom_id res chain seq x y z
N ALA A 1 -3.72 -17.31 2.69
CA ALA A 1 -2.78 -17.03 1.59
C ALA A 1 -2.88 -15.59 1.07
N PHE A 2 -4.07 -15.09 0.72
CA PHE A 2 -4.25 -13.75 0.11
C PHE A 2 -3.92 -12.53 1.00
N ALA A 3 -3.84 -12.70 2.32
CA ALA A 3 -3.55 -11.61 3.26
C ALA A 3 -2.17 -10.94 3.05
N LEU A 4 -1.23 -11.63 2.42
CA LEU A 4 0.11 -11.08 2.18
C LEU A 4 0.23 -10.31 0.85
N ILE A 5 -0.78 -10.37 -0.03
CA ILE A 5 -0.70 -9.74 -1.36
C ILE A 5 -0.56 -8.22 -1.22
N ILE A 6 -1.40 -7.58 -0.41
CA ILE A 6 -1.38 -6.12 -0.23
C ILE A 6 -0.07 -5.65 0.45
N PRO A 7 0.40 -6.29 1.55
CA PRO A 7 1.69 -5.97 2.15
C PRO A 7 2.83 -6.13 1.14
N ILE A 8 2.88 -7.25 0.41
CA ILE A 8 3.95 -7.51 -0.55
C ILE A 8 3.94 -6.47 -1.67
N LEU A 9 2.76 -6.16 -2.23
CA LEU A 9 2.59 -5.11 -3.23
C LEU A 9 3.10 -3.76 -2.72
N ALA A 10 2.63 -3.32 -1.55
CA ALA A 10 3.03 -2.07 -0.92
C ALA A 10 4.55 -2.02 -0.65
N GLY A 11 5.12 -3.14 -0.18
CA GLY A 11 6.55 -3.31 0.02
C GLY A 11 7.34 -3.13 -1.28
N PHE A 12 6.90 -3.73 -2.38
CA PHE A 12 7.57 -3.59 -3.67
C PHE A 12 7.39 -2.20 -4.31
N ILE A 13 6.25 -1.53 -4.12
CA ILE A 13 6.07 -0.12 -4.50
C ILE A 13 7.05 0.76 -3.70
N ALA A 14 7.13 0.58 -2.38
CA ALA A 14 8.05 1.35 -1.56
C ALA A 14 9.52 1.09 -1.95
N ARG A 15 9.85 -0.16 -2.27
CA ARG A 15 11.17 -0.57 -2.72
C ARG A 15 11.55 0.00 -4.09
N SER A 16 10.61 0.16 -5.01
CA SER A 16 10.91 0.77 -6.33
C SER A 16 11.29 2.24 -6.21
N ILE A 17 10.86 2.92 -5.14
CA ILE A 17 11.15 4.34 -4.89
C ILE A 17 12.42 4.53 -4.03
N ALA A 18 12.56 3.76 -2.94
CA ALA A 18 13.59 4.00 -1.93
C ALA A 18 14.64 2.89 -1.78
N ASP A 19 14.64 1.91 -2.67
CA ASP A 19 15.44 0.68 -2.63
C ASP A 19 15.10 -0.22 -1.42
N LYS A 20 16.04 -1.11 -1.04
CA LYS A 20 15.92 -2.02 0.11
C LYS A 20 15.40 -1.36 1.41
N PRO A 21 15.84 -0.13 1.79
CA PRO A 21 15.37 0.51 3.02
C PRO A 21 13.87 0.78 3.08
N GLY A 22 13.21 1.02 1.95
CA GLY A 22 11.78 1.34 1.91
C GLY A 22 10.87 0.13 2.06
N PHE A 23 11.41 -1.06 1.82
CA PHE A 23 10.64 -2.31 1.77
C PHE A 23 9.92 -2.62 3.09
N ALA A 24 10.62 -2.47 4.23
CA ALA A 24 10.05 -2.75 5.54
C ALA A 24 8.87 -1.81 5.89
N ALA A 25 9.02 -0.52 5.62
CA ALA A 25 7.94 0.45 5.83
C ALA A 25 6.74 0.20 4.92
N GLY A 26 6.97 -0.16 3.66
CA GLY A 26 5.90 -0.51 2.73
C GLY A 26 5.13 -1.77 3.16
N LEU A 27 5.84 -2.81 3.64
CA LEU A 27 5.21 -4.01 4.19
C LEU A 27 4.34 -3.70 5.41
N VAL A 28 4.88 -2.96 6.38
CA VAL A 28 4.15 -2.61 7.61
C VAL A 28 2.96 -1.71 7.28
N GLY A 29 3.14 -0.70 6.43
CA GLY A 29 2.06 0.17 5.97
C GLY A 29 0.96 -0.63 5.24
N GLY A 30 1.34 -1.56 4.35
CA GLY A 30 0.38 -2.42 3.66
C GLY A 30 -0.34 -3.41 4.59
N MET A 31 0.33 -3.89 5.64
CA MET A 31 -0.34 -4.69 6.69
C MET A 31 -1.35 -3.84 7.46
N LEU A 32 -0.97 -2.63 7.85
CA LEU A 32 -1.87 -1.68 8.51
C LEU A 32 -3.04 -1.26 7.62
N ALA A 33 -2.87 -1.24 6.29
CA ALA A 33 -3.95 -0.99 5.36
C ALA A 33 -5.04 -2.08 5.44
N ILE A 34 -4.64 -3.35 5.52
CA ILE A 34 -5.57 -4.46 5.73
C ILE A 34 -6.20 -4.38 7.12
N SER A 35 -5.38 -4.28 8.16
CA SER A 35 -5.86 -4.28 9.55
C SER A 35 -6.78 -3.09 9.86
N GLY A 36 -6.55 -1.96 9.18
CA GLY A 36 -7.35 -0.74 9.29
C GLY A 36 -8.56 -0.66 8.35
N GLY A 37 -8.87 -1.72 7.58
CA GLY A 37 -10.08 -1.77 6.73
C GLY A 37 -10.00 -1.01 5.39
N SER A 38 -8.89 -0.33 5.12
CA SER A 38 -8.66 0.39 3.85
C SER A 38 -8.34 -0.51 2.65
N GLY A 39 -7.96 -1.76 2.91
CA GLY A 39 -7.80 -2.79 1.88
C GLY A 39 -6.77 -2.42 0.81
N PHE A 40 -7.09 -2.71 -0.44
CA PHE A 40 -6.17 -2.52 -1.57
C PHE A 40 -5.80 -1.05 -1.79
N ILE A 41 -6.77 -0.14 -1.64
CA ILE A 41 -6.58 1.32 -1.83
C ILE A 41 -5.56 1.84 -0.82
N GLY A 42 -5.75 1.51 0.46
CA GLY A 42 -4.77 1.89 1.49
C GLY A 42 -3.41 1.22 1.30
N GLY A 43 -3.36 0.03 0.70
CA GLY A 43 -2.11 -0.63 0.34
C GLY A 43 -1.28 0.13 -0.69
N ILE A 44 -1.92 0.66 -1.74
CA ILE A 44 -1.26 1.51 -2.73
C ILE A 44 -0.74 2.79 -2.06
N ILE A 45 -1.60 3.45 -1.28
CA ILE A 45 -1.24 4.68 -0.54
C ILE A 45 -0.05 4.41 0.37
N ALA A 46 -0.08 3.33 1.15
CA ALA A 46 0.99 2.92 2.04
C ALA A 46 2.31 2.70 1.30
N GLY A 47 2.29 2.04 0.13
CA GLY A 47 3.48 1.78 -0.67
C GLY A 47 4.16 3.08 -1.14
N PHE A 48 3.41 4.01 -1.71
CA PHE A 48 3.95 5.31 -2.13
C PHE A 48 4.40 6.15 -0.94
N LEU A 49 3.59 6.23 0.12
CA LEU A 49 3.90 6.95 1.34
C LEU A 49 5.21 6.45 1.95
N ALA A 50 5.35 5.14 2.15
CA ALA A 50 6.55 4.52 2.69
C ALA A 50 7.78 4.77 1.82
N GLY A 51 7.63 4.68 0.49
CA GLY A 51 8.71 4.95 -0.46
C GLY A 51 9.24 6.38 -0.33
N TYR A 52 8.38 7.38 -0.48
CA TYR A 52 8.78 8.78 -0.42
C TYR A 52 9.28 9.21 0.97
N LEU A 53 8.64 8.74 2.04
CA LEU A 53 9.13 8.99 3.40
C LEU A 53 10.53 8.43 3.61
N THR A 54 10.78 7.20 3.16
CA THR A 54 12.10 6.59 3.28
C THR A 54 13.14 7.35 2.46
N GLN A 55 12.78 7.85 1.27
CA GLN A 55 13.67 8.67 0.45
C GLN A 55 13.99 10.01 1.12
N GLY A 56 13.00 10.64 1.76
CA GLY A 56 13.20 11.84 2.58
C GLY A 56 14.11 11.58 3.78
N ILE A 57 13.93 10.47 4.48
CA ILE A 57 14.80 10.06 5.60
C ILE A 57 16.23 9.85 5.11
N LYS A 58 16.45 9.14 3.99
CA LYS A 58 17.77 8.96 3.37
C LYS A 58 18.44 10.30 3.06
N TYR A 59 17.67 11.28 2.60
CA TYR A 59 18.19 12.62 2.29
C TYR A 59 18.65 13.37 3.56
N ILE A 60 17.81 13.40 4.60
CA ILE A 60 18.09 14.11 5.86
C ILE A 60 19.27 13.47 6.61
N THR A 61 19.39 12.15 6.54
CA THR A 61 20.42 11.38 7.27
C THR A 61 21.75 11.24 6.50
N ARG A 62 21.87 11.86 5.32
CA ARG A 62 23.06 11.75 4.46
C ARG A 62 24.35 12.26 5.11
N LYS A 63 24.26 13.30 5.96
CA LYS A 63 25.43 13.94 6.61
C LYS A 63 25.88 13.31 7.92
N LEU A 64 25.32 12.15 8.29
CA LEU A 64 25.67 11.47 9.54
C LEU A 64 27.10 10.91 9.51
N PRO A 65 27.84 10.95 10.64
CA PRO A 65 29.24 10.54 10.75
C PRO A 65 29.49 9.09 10.31
N GLN A 66 30.72 8.81 9.87
CA GLN A 66 31.14 7.54 9.26
C GLN A 66 30.94 6.33 10.20
N ALA A 67 31.03 6.53 11.51
CA ALA A 67 30.82 5.51 12.54
C ALA A 67 29.44 4.82 12.48
N ILE A 68 28.43 5.48 11.89
CA ILE A 68 27.06 4.96 11.80
C ILE A 68 26.61 4.60 10.38
N GLU A 69 27.51 4.66 9.39
CA GLU A 69 27.15 4.32 7.99
C GLU A 69 26.64 2.90 7.81
N GLY A 70 27.22 1.91 8.49
CA GLY A 70 26.75 0.53 8.44
C GLY A 70 25.38 0.32 9.12
N LEU A 71 25.03 1.17 10.10
CA LEU A 71 23.77 1.08 10.84
C LEU A 71 22.62 1.78 10.11
N LYS A 72 22.93 2.73 9.22
CA LYS A 72 21.96 3.51 8.45
C LYS A 72 20.92 2.64 7.71
N PRO A 73 21.31 1.75 6.77
CA PRO A 73 20.34 0.97 5.98
C PRO A 73 19.68 -0.17 6.77
N THR A 74 20.33 -0.64 7.84
CA THR A 74 19.91 -1.84 8.58
C THR A 74 18.94 -1.51 9.71
N LEU A 75 19.09 -0.34 10.33
CA LEU A 75 18.33 0.05 11.52
C LEU A 75 17.73 1.45 11.42
N ILE A 76 18.53 2.47 11.09
CA ILE A 76 18.06 3.86 11.13
C ILE A 76 16.95 4.10 10.11
N TYR A 77 17.17 3.72 8.84
CA TYR A 77 16.17 3.95 7.80
C TYR A 77 14.91 3.12 8.06
N PRO A 78 14.99 1.80 8.29
CA PRO A 78 13.80 1.00 8.54
C PRO A 78 13.03 1.42 9.79
N LEU A 79 13.71 1.76 10.89
CA LEU A 79 13.05 2.18 12.12
C LEU A 79 12.25 3.47 11.93
N LEU A 80 12.90 4.51 11.40
CA LEU A 80 12.25 5.80 11.19
C LEU A 80 11.14 5.70 10.13
N SER A 81 11.40 4.99 9.03
CA SER A 81 10.42 4.87 7.95
C SER A 81 9.20 4.07 8.40
N VAL A 82 9.39 2.96 9.11
CA VAL A 82 8.29 2.13 9.64
C VAL A 82 7.48 2.91 10.68
N SER A 83 8.13 3.57 11.64
CA SER A 83 7.43 4.32 12.68
C SER A 83 6.61 5.47 12.10
N ILE A 84 7.18 6.28 11.20
CA ILE A 84 6.47 7.42 10.61
C ILE A 84 5.35 6.95 9.68
N THR A 85 5.64 5.97 8.81
CA THR A 85 4.63 5.40 7.91
C THR A 85 3.48 4.78 8.72
N GLY A 86 3.80 4.03 9.78
CA GLY A 86 2.81 3.37 10.62
C GLY A 86 1.89 4.37 11.32
N LEU A 87 2.46 5.42 11.93
CA LEU A 87 1.68 6.47 12.59
C LEU A 87 0.78 7.21 11.59
N LEU A 88 1.32 7.61 10.43
CA LEU A 88 0.54 8.29 9.40
C LEU A 88 -0.55 7.40 8.82
N MET A 89 -0.27 6.12 8.60
CA MET A 89 -1.29 5.16 8.16
C MET A 89 -2.41 5.04 9.17
N VAL A 90 -2.11 4.86 10.46
CA VAL A 90 -3.12 4.69 11.50
C VAL A 90 -3.99 5.95 11.66
N TYR A 91 -3.37 7.12 11.76
CA TYR A 91 -4.11 8.33 12.16
C TYR A 91 -4.61 9.18 11.01
N VAL A 92 -3.96 9.15 9.84
CA VAL A 92 -4.23 10.09 8.75
C VAL A 92 -4.86 9.38 7.55
N PHE A 93 -4.27 8.27 7.08
CA PHE A 93 -4.65 7.69 5.79
C PHE A 93 -5.67 6.56 5.89
N ASN A 94 -5.58 5.68 6.90
CA ASN A 94 -6.51 4.57 7.03
C ASN A 94 -7.97 5.02 7.22
N PRO A 95 -8.30 5.98 8.10
CA PRO A 95 -9.71 6.36 8.30
C PRO A 95 -10.43 6.80 7.00
N PRO A 96 -9.90 7.72 6.18
CA PRO A 96 -10.56 8.09 4.92
C PRO A 96 -10.53 6.98 3.88
N ALA A 97 -9.43 6.21 3.79
CA ALA A 97 -9.32 5.12 2.81
C ALA A 97 -10.25 3.95 3.14
N ALA A 98 -10.44 3.64 4.44
CA ALA A 98 -11.39 2.65 4.91
C ALA A 98 -12.82 3.07 4.62
N TRP A 99 -13.17 4.34 4.86
CA TRP A 99 -14.48 4.87 4.50
C TRP A 99 -14.78 4.69 3.00
N LEU A 100 -13.83 5.04 2.13
CA LEU A 100 -13.97 4.85 0.69
C LEU A 100 -14.11 3.37 0.32
N ASN A 101 -13.28 2.50 0.91
CA ASN A 101 -13.35 1.06 0.67
C ASN A 101 -14.71 0.49 1.07
N HIS A 102 -15.25 0.87 2.23
CA HIS A 102 -16.58 0.44 2.67
C HIS A 102 -17.70 1.00 1.78
N LEU A 103 -17.59 2.24 1.31
CA LEU A 103 -18.56 2.82 0.39
C LEU A 103 -18.62 2.04 -0.93
N LEU A 104 -17.47 1.67 -1.49
CA LEU A 104 -17.40 0.84 -2.69
C LEU A 104 -17.98 -0.56 -2.44
N LEU A 105 -17.61 -1.20 -1.33
CA LEU A 105 -18.14 -2.52 -0.97
C LEU A 105 -19.67 -2.49 -0.78
N ASN A 106 -20.20 -1.48 -0.11
CA ASN A 106 -21.64 -1.33 0.09
C ASN A 106 -22.36 -1.04 -1.22
N GLY A 107 -21.78 -0.22 -2.09
CA GLY A 107 -22.29 0.02 -3.45
C GLY A 107 -22.37 -1.28 -4.25
N LEU A 108 -21.29 -2.07 -4.28
CA LEU A 108 -21.28 -3.37 -4.94
C LEU A 108 -22.31 -4.34 -4.36
N ASN A 109 -22.41 -4.43 -3.04
CA ASN A 109 -23.38 -5.29 -2.36
C ASN A 109 -24.83 -4.88 -2.65
N SER A 110 -25.09 -3.58 -2.84
CA SER A 110 -26.43 -3.10 -3.23
C SER A 110 -26.83 -3.55 -4.65
N LEU A 111 -25.85 -3.73 -5.55
CA LEU A 111 -26.06 -4.26 -6.89
C LEU A 111 -26.22 -5.78 -6.89
N SER A 112 -25.72 -6.45 -5.85
CA SER A 112 -25.90 -7.89 -5.65
C SER A 112 -27.35 -8.31 -5.37
N GLY A 113 -28.23 -7.40 -4.96
CA GLY A 113 -29.65 -7.71 -4.75
C GLY A 113 -30.48 -7.77 -6.04
N SER A 114 -30.07 -7.04 -7.11
CA SER A 114 -30.95 -6.77 -8.25
C SER A 114 -30.60 -7.52 -9.54
N ASN A 115 -29.33 -7.87 -9.80
CA ASN A 115 -28.92 -8.83 -10.86
C ASN A 115 -27.39 -9.13 -10.82
N ILE A 116 -26.91 -9.92 -9.84
CA ILE A 116 -25.47 -10.30 -9.71
C ILE A 116 -24.87 -10.81 -11.01
N MET A 117 -25.67 -11.51 -11.82
CA MET A 117 -25.21 -12.11 -13.06
C MET A 117 -24.85 -11.06 -14.12
N LEU A 118 -25.64 -9.99 -14.22
CA LEU A 118 -25.36 -8.88 -15.15
C LEU A 118 -24.14 -8.08 -14.70
N LEU A 119 -24.03 -7.82 -13.39
CA LEU A 119 -22.88 -7.10 -12.84
C LEU A 119 -21.58 -7.89 -13.03
N GLY A 120 -21.60 -9.19 -12.75
CA GLY A 120 -20.45 -10.08 -12.95
C GLY A 120 -20.03 -10.17 -14.42
N LEU A 121 -20.99 -10.17 -15.35
CA LEU A 121 -20.71 -10.16 -16.79
C LEU A 121 -20.06 -8.84 -17.22
N VAL A 122 -20.56 -7.69 -16.76
CA VAL A 122 -20.01 -6.37 -17.12
C VAL A 122 -18.60 -6.18 -16.55
N ILE A 123 -18.40 -6.49 -15.27
CA ILE A 123 -17.07 -6.36 -14.63
C ILE A 123 -16.09 -7.37 -15.23
N GLY A 124 -16.54 -8.60 -15.49
CA GLY A 124 -15.75 -9.63 -16.16
C GLY A 124 -15.34 -9.22 -17.58
N ALA A 125 -16.26 -8.61 -18.34
CA ALA A 125 -15.97 -8.08 -19.67
C ALA A 125 -14.96 -6.93 -19.63
N MET A 126 -15.08 -6.01 -18.67
CA MET A 126 -14.11 -4.91 -18.50
C MET A 126 -12.71 -5.42 -18.16
N MET A 127 -12.59 -6.39 -17.25
CA MET A 127 -11.29 -7.00 -16.91
C MET A 127 -10.72 -7.82 -18.09
N ALA A 128 -11.56 -8.54 -18.83
CA ALA A 128 -11.15 -9.29 -20.01
C ALA A 128 -10.67 -8.39 -21.14
N ILE A 129 -11.26 -7.19 -21.30
CA ILE A 129 -10.83 -6.24 -22.33
C ILE A 129 -9.53 -5.51 -21.90
N ASP A 130 -9.45 -5.04 -20.65
CA ASP A 130 -8.33 -4.22 -20.16
C ASP A 130 -7.05 -5.05 -19.86
N MET A 131 -7.18 -6.32 -19.47
CA MET A 131 -6.04 -7.21 -19.22
C MET A 131 -5.56 -8.00 -20.45
N GLY A 132 -5.87 -7.54 -21.67
CA GLY A 132 -5.35 -8.13 -22.91
C GLY A 132 -6.06 -9.41 -23.37
N GLY A 133 -7.38 -9.53 -23.15
CA GLY A 133 -8.19 -10.65 -23.63
C GLY A 133 -8.49 -10.59 -25.14
N PRO A 134 -9.46 -11.39 -25.64
CA PRO A 134 -9.60 -11.73 -27.06
C PRO A 134 -9.94 -10.56 -28.00
N PHE A 135 -10.09 -9.35 -27.47
CA PHE A 135 -10.41 -8.11 -28.19
C PHE A 135 -9.30 -7.04 -28.12
N ASN A 136 -8.13 -7.34 -27.54
CA ASN A 136 -6.93 -6.49 -27.60
C ASN A 136 -6.06 -6.84 -28.80
#